data_AF-A0AAV8BVG9-F1
#
_entry.id   AF-A0AAV8BVG9-F1
#
_cell.length_a   1.000
_cell.length_b   1.000
_cell.length_c   1.000
_cell.angle_alpha   90.00
_cell.angle_beta   90.00
_cell.angle_gamma   90.00
#
_symmetry.space_group_name_H-M   'P 1'
#
loop_
_entity.id
_entity.type
_entity.pdbx_description
1 polymer ?
#
loop_
_entity_poly.entity_id
_entity_poly.type
_entity_poly.pdbx_seq_one_letter_code
_entity_poly.pdbx_strand_id
1 'polypeptide(L)'
;MATSVRTHEEFDKGHLENSIVVPYLFITPQGREKNPQFLEQVLSACKMEDNIIVGCRSGVRSLEASAELLNAGFKSIKNMEGGYIAWVANGFSVKQPQESV
;
A
#
# COMPACT_ATOMS: atom_id res chain seq x y z
N MET A 1 6.13 3.47 -9.35
CA MET A 1 4.96 2.60 -9.09
C MET A 1 4.42 2.91 -7.71
N ALA A 2 3.10 2.98 -7.52
CA ALA A 2 2.48 3.20 -6.21
C ALA A 2 1.91 1.89 -5.66
N THR A 3 2.29 1.52 -4.44
CA THR A 3 1.87 0.29 -3.77
C THR A 3 1.11 0.66 -2.51
N SER A 4 -0.17 0.30 -2.46
CA SER A 4 -0.99 0.42 -1.27
C SER A 4 -0.83 -0.81 -0.40
N VAL A 5 -0.50 -0.60 0.88
CA VAL A 5 -0.35 -1.68 1.87
C VAL A 5 -1.58 -1.86 2.76
N ARG A 6 -2.70 -1.27 2.33
CA ARG A 6 -4.00 -1.39 2.99
C ARG A 6 -4.60 -2.76 2.73
N THR A 7 -5.68 -3.10 3.44
CA THR A 7 -6.45 -4.30 3.10
C THR A 7 -7.12 -4.14 1.73
N HIS A 8 -7.50 -5.26 1.10
CA HIS A 8 -8.27 -5.22 -0.16
C HIS A 8 -9.56 -4.42 0.01
N GLU A 9 -10.31 -4.64 1.10
CA GLU A 9 -11.54 -3.89 1.40
C GLU A 9 -11.34 -2.37 1.50
N GLU A 10 -10.21 -1.91 2.06
CA GLU A 10 -9.87 -0.49 2.12
C GLU A 10 -9.54 0.07 0.73
N PHE A 11 -8.90 -0.75 -0.10
CA PHE A 11 -8.49 -0.37 -1.46
C PHE A 11 -9.68 -0.29 -2.41
N ASP A 12 -10.61 -1.24 -2.31
CA ASP A 12 -11.83 -1.30 -3.13
C ASP A 12 -12.75 -0.10 -2.87
N LYS A 13 -12.77 0.42 -1.64
CA LYS A 13 -13.51 1.65 -1.27
C LYS A 13 -12.90 2.94 -1.83
N GLY A 14 -11.70 2.88 -2.38
CA GLY A 14 -11.05 4.02 -3.00
C GLY A 14 -9.54 3.90 -2.95
N HIS A 15 -8.89 4.14 -4.09
CA HIS A 15 -7.44 4.01 -4.22
C HIS A 15 -6.87 4.97 -5.27
N LEU A 16 -5.54 5.13 -5.26
CA LEU A 16 -4.86 5.93 -6.26
C LEU A 16 -4.93 5.24 -7.62
N GLU A 17 -5.11 6.00 -8.68
CA GLU A 17 -5.09 5.43 -10.02
C GLU A 17 -3.73 4.78 -10.32
N ASN A 18 -3.74 3.64 -11.01
CA ASN A 18 -2.54 2.86 -11.34
C ASN A 18 -1.72 2.39 -10.12
N SER A 19 -2.34 2.34 -8.93
CA SER A 19 -1.73 1.70 -7.76
C SER A 19 -2.06 0.22 -7.68
N ILE A 20 -1.14 -0.56 -7.11
CA ILE A 20 -1.36 -1.97 -6.77
C ILE A 20 -1.67 -2.09 -5.28
N VAL A 21 -2.41 -3.11 -4.87
CA VAL A 21 -2.65 -3.42 -3.46
C VAL A 21 -1.89 -4.68 -3.07
N VAL A 22 -1.04 -4.56 -2.05
CA VAL A 22 -0.36 -5.70 -1.41
C VAL A 22 -0.51 -5.53 0.09
N PRO A 23 -1.50 -6.17 0.73
CA PRO A 23 -1.79 -5.95 2.14
C PRO A 23 -0.60 -6.28 3.02
N TYR A 24 -0.16 -5.35 3.85
CA TYR A 24 0.90 -5.61 4.83
C TYR A 24 0.37 -6.33 6.08
N LEU A 25 -0.90 -6.07 6.43
CA LEU A 25 -1.60 -6.71 7.52
C LEU A 25 -2.95 -7.24 7.04
N PHE A 26 -3.32 -8.41 7.54
CA PHE A 26 -4.66 -8.96 7.45
C PHE A 26 -5.45 -8.67 8.73
N ILE A 27 -6.76 -8.50 8.57
CA ILE A 27 -7.70 -8.41 9.70
C ILE A 27 -8.32 -9.80 9.86
N THR A 28 -8.09 -10.41 11.00
CA THR A 28 -8.61 -11.74 11.35
C THR A 28 -9.46 -11.64 12.61
N PRO A 29 -10.27 -12.66 12.94
CA PRO A 29 -11.00 -12.68 14.22
C PRO A 29 -10.09 -12.55 15.45
N GLN A 30 -8.82 -12.93 15.34
CA GLN A 30 -7.80 -12.85 16.39
C GLN A 30 -7.11 -11.49 16.47
N GLY A 31 -7.33 -10.60 15.49
CA GLY A 31 -6.81 -9.24 15.46
C GLY A 31 -6.12 -8.89 14.15
N ARG A 32 -4.96 -8.23 14.24
CA ARG A 32 -4.16 -7.85 13.08
C ARG A 32 -3.00 -8.80 12.95
N GLU A 33 -2.90 -9.48 11.82
CA GLU A 33 -1.83 -10.43 11.53
C GLU A 33 -0.97 -9.93 10.37
N LYS A 34 0.35 -10.06 10.49
CA LYS A 34 1.26 -9.66 9.42
C LYS A 34 1.10 -10.62 8.24
N ASN A 35 1.09 -10.08 7.02
CA ASN A 35 1.11 -10.89 5.81
C ASN A 35 2.50 -11.52 5.64
N PRO A 36 2.67 -12.85 5.80
CA PRO A 36 3.97 -13.50 5.67
C PRO A 36 4.47 -13.52 4.22
N GLN A 37 3.58 -13.34 3.25
CA GLN A 37 3.89 -13.34 1.81
C GLN A 37 4.07 -11.93 1.25
N PHE A 38 4.10 -10.90 2.11
CA PHE A 38 4.17 -9.50 1.67
C PHE A 38 5.32 -9.25 0.70
N LEU A 39 6.53 -9.69 1.04
CA LEU A 39 7.71 -9.47 0.22
C LEU A 39 7.64 -10.20 -1.13
N GLU A 40 7.19 -11.46 -1.12
CA GLU A 40 7.04 -12.26 -2.34
C GLU A 40 6.01 -11.64 -3.30
N GLN A 41 4.90 -11.14 -2.76
CA GLN A 41 3.86 -10.46 -3.54
C GLN A 41 4.37 -9.14 -4.13
N VAL A 42 5.16 -8.37 -3.38
CA VAL A 42 5.79 -7.15 -3.90
C VAL A 42 6.81 -7.49 -5.00
N LEU A 43 7.65 -8.50 -4.82
CA LEU A 43 8.63 -8.93 -5.83
C LEU A 43 7.98 -9.48 -7.12
N SER A 44 6.77 -10.03 -7.00
CA SER A 44 5.99 -10.49 -8.17
C SER A 44 5.43 -9.32 -8.99
N ALA A 45 5.26 -8.15 -8.37
CA ALA A 45 4.67 -6.96 -9.00
C ALA A 45 5.70 -5.85 -9.32
N CYS A 46 6.83 -5.81 -8.62
CA CYS A 46 7.85 -4.76 -8.68
C CYS A 46 9.26 -5.35 -8.77
N LYS A 47 10.17 -4.65 -9.46
CA LYS A 47 11.60 -4.95 -9.48
C LYS A 47 12.34 -4.19 -8.38
N MET A 48 13.50 -4.68 -7.96
CA MET A 48 14.31 -4.05 -6.91
C MET A 48 14.82 -2.64 -7.29
N GLU A 49 14.96 -2.38 -8.58
CA GLU A 49 15.36 -1.10 -9.16
C GLU A 49 14.20 -0.10 -9.31
N ASP A 50 12.95 -0.54 -9.15
CA ASP A 50 11.80 0.34 -9.36
C ASP A 50 11.73 1.41 -8.28
N ASN A 51 11.24 2.60 -8.68
CA ASN A 51 10.88 3.65 -7.74
C ASN A 51 9.49 3.34 -7.16
N ILE A 52 9.44 2.87 -5.92
CA ILE A 52 8.20 2.43 -5.26
C ILE A 52 7.75 3.48 -4.24
N ILE A 53 6.50 3.92 -4.37
CA ILE A 53 5.83 4.76 -3.38
C ILE A 53 4.90 3.87 -2.57
N VAL A 54 5.11 3.77 -1.26
CA VAL A 54 4.34 2.92 -0.37
C VAL A 54 3.38 3.77 0.44
N GLY A 55 2.09 3.44 0.41
CA GLY A 55 1.06 4.20 1.13
C GLY A 55 0.08 3.29 1.87
N CYS A 56 -0.28 3.65 3.10
CA CYS A 56 -1.37 3.02 3.83
C CYS A 56 -2.53 4.01 4.06
N ARG A 57 -3.35 3.80 5.09
CA ARG A 57 -4.45 4.73 5.42
C ARG A 57 -3.94 6.07 5.95
N SER A 58 -2.98 6.06 6.88
CA SER A 58 -2.51 7.25 7.62
C SER A 58 -0.98 7.44 7.64
N GLY A 59 -0.22 6.56 6.99
CA GLY A 59 1.26 6.60 6.95
C GLY A 59 1.99 5.63 7.90
N VAL A 60 1.31 5.10 8.93
CA VAL A 60 1.97 4.26 9.97
C VAL A 60 2.39 2.89 9.43
N ARG A 61 1.47 2.11 8.85
CA ARG A 61 1.77 0.77 8.31
C ARG A 61 2.79 0.82 7.16
N SER A 62 2.73 1.88 6.35
CA SER A 62 3.62 2.06 5.21
C SER A 62 5.04 2.39 5.62
N LEU A 63 5.26 2.92 6.82
CA LEU A 63 6.61 3.10 7.37
C LEU A 63 7.30 1.75 7.61
N GLU A 64 6.61 0.83 8.30
CA GLU A 64 7.13 -0.52 8.58
C GLU A 64 7.35 -1.31 7.29
N ALA A 65 6.37 -1.29 6.39
CA ALA A 65 6.48 -1.95 5.09
C ALA A 65 7.65 -1.39 4.27
N SER A 66 7.88 -0.06 4.31
CA SER A 66 9.01 0.57 3.60
C SER A 66 10.35 0.10 4.15
N ALA A 67 10.48 -0.02 5.47
CA ALA A 67 11.70 -0.51 6.11
C ALA A 67 12.00 -1.96 5.72
N GLU A 68 10.98 -2.81 5.64
CA GLU A 68 11.13 -4.21 5.21
C GLU A 68 11.56 -4.33 3.75
N LEU A 69 11.01 -3.51 2.86
CA LEU A 69 11.43 -3.48 1.45
C LEU A 69 12.87 -2.99 1.29
N LEU A 70 13.28 -1.95 2.04
CA LEU A 70 14.67 -1.48 2.05
C LEU A 70 15.62 -2.59 2.54
N ASN A 71 15.27 -3.30 3.62
CA ASN A 71 16.05 -4.42 4.15
C ASN A 71 16.15 -5.60 3.17
N ALA A 72 15.11 -5.80 2.35
CA ALA A 72 15.11 -6.80 1.29
C ALA A 72 15.93 -6.41 0.05
N GLY A 73 16.45 -5.18 -0.01
CA GLY A 73 17.36 -4.72 -1.08
C GLY A 73 16.71 -3.84 -2.15
N PHE A 74 15.46 -3.39 -1.95
CA PHE A 74 14.88 -2.38 -2.84
C PHE A 74 15.63 -1.06 -2.72
N LYS A 75 15.96 -0.45 -3.87
CA LYS A 75 16.88 0.69 -3.91
C LYS A 75 16.20 2.04 -3.72
N SER A 76 14.92 2.14 -4.09
CA SER A 76 14.20 3.42 -4.11
C SER A 76 12.78 3.26 -3.56
N ILE A 77 12.64 3.43 -2.24
CA ILE A 77 11.37 3.39 -1.53
C ILE A 77 11.04 4.78 -0.98
N LYS A 78 9.82 5.25 -1.22
CA LYS A 78 9.27 6.48 -0.64
C LYS A 78 8.00 6.17 0.13
N ASN A 79 7.96 6.53 1.41
CA ASN A 79 6.73 6.45 2.20
C ASN A 79 5.82 7.66 1.90
N MET A 80 4.54 7.41 1.65
CA MET A 80 3.54 8.46 1.51
C MET A 80 3.07 8.91 2.89
N GLU A 81 3.63 10.03 3.36
CA GLU A 81 3.25 10.64 4.64
C GLU A 81 1.76 11.02 4.65
N GLY A 82 1.08 10.75 5.77
CA GLY A 82 -0.37 10.94 5.92
C GLY A 82 -1.24 9.96 5.12
N GLY A 83 -0.64 9.16 4.22
CA GLY A 83 -1.29 8.09 3.46
C GLY A 83 -2.50 8.55 2.64
N TYR A 84 -3.44 7.63 2.43
CA TYR A 84 -4.67 7.87 1.68
C TYR A 84 -5.50 9.05 2.23
N ILE A 85 -5.55 9.23 3.55
CA ILE A 85 -6.32 10.32 4.17
C ILE A 85 -5.77 11.69 3.73
N ALA A 86 -4.46 11.89 3.84
CA ALA A 86 -3.84 13.14 3.40
C ALA A 86 -3.98 13.33 1.89
N TRP A 87 -3.88 12.26 1.10
CA TRP A 87 -4.07 12.32 -0.35
C TRP A 87 -5.44 12.90 -0.72
N VAL A 88 -6.51 12.35 -0.15
CA VAL A 88 -7.89 12.81 -0.37
C VAL A 88 -8.10 14.22 0.20
N ALA A 89 -7.55 14.52 1.38
CA ALA A 89 -7.69 15.85 2.00
C ALA A 89 -7.05 16.98 1.17
N ASN A 90 -6.02 16.68 0.38
CA ASN A 90 -5.40 17.62 -0.55
C ASN A 90 -6.14 17.73 -1.90
N GLY A 91 -7.27 17.02 -2.07
CA GLY A 91 -8.06 17.06 -3.29
C GLY A 91 -7.46 16.30 -4.46
N PHE A 92 -6.51 15.40 -4.23
CA PHE A 92 -5.93 14.58 -5.28
C PHE A 92 -6.89 13.47 -5.73
N SER A 93 -6.84 13.13 -7.01
CA SER A 93 -7.72 12.14 -7.62
C SER A 93 -7.55 10.75 -7.01
N VAL A 94 -8.68 10.08 -6.81
CA VAL A 94 -8.77 8.67 -6.42
C VAL A 94 -9.77 7.97 -7.32
N LYS A 95 -9.50 6.72 -7.66
CA LYS A 95 -10.47 5.83 -8.28
C LYS A 95 -11.40 5.34 -7.17
N GLN A 96 -12.67 5.71 -7.27
CA GLN A 96 -13.73 5.17 -6.40
C GLN A 96 -14.20 3.81 -6.93
N PRO A 97 -14.79 2.95 -6.08
CA PRO A 97 -15.45 1.75 -6.57
C PRO A 97 -16.46 2.17 -7.64
N GLN A 98 -16.39 1.51 -8.79
CA GLN A 98 -17.44 1.62 -9.78
C GLN A 98 -18.69 1.04 -9.12
N GLU A 99 -19.63 1.90 -8.70
CA GLU A 99 -20.95 1.45 -8.28
C GLU A 99 -21.50 0.62 -9.45
N SER A 100 -21.68 -0.67 -9.19
CA SER A 100 -22.44 -1.53 -10.09
C SER A 100 -23.89 -1.08 -9.91
N VAL A 101 -24.39 -0.29 -10.86
CA VAL A 101 -25.79 0.12 -10.97
C VAL A 101 -26.68 -1.12 -11.09
#